data_AF-A0A3D0UTB9-F1
#
_entry.id   AF-A0A3D0UTB9-F1
#
_cell.length_a   1.000
_cell.length_b   1.000
_cell.length_c   1.000
_cell.angle_alpha   90.00
_cell.angle_beta   90.00
_cell.angle_gamma   90.00
#
_symmetry.space_group_name_H-M   'P 1'
#
loop_
_entity.id
_entity.type
_entity.pdbx_description
1 polymer ?
#
loop_
_entity_poly.entity_id
_entity_poly.type
_entity_poly.pdbx_seq_one_letter_code
_entity_poly.pdbx_strand_id
1 'polypeptide(L)'
;MINQNWYLVDLPGYGYAKYSKEQRIQWMDTMQEYLSQRDTLRKVFVLIDGSISPQKIDMDFLTIFAQEKIPYDIIITKTDKCNQKELHKNLTALKEQIEETLGGLPNIIQTSSIK
;
A
#
# COMPACT_ATOMS: atom_id res chain seq x y z
N MET A 1 -6.48 -16.87 -13.22
CA MET A 1 -7.71 -16.34 -13.83
C MET A 1 -8.84 -16.47 -12.83
N ILE A 2 -9.36 -15.36 -12.31
CA ILE A 2 -10.60 -15.41 -11.51
C ILE A 2 -11.76 -15.28 -12.50
N ASN A 3 -12.64 -16.28 -12.53
CA ASN A 3 -13.80 -16.34 -13.43
C ASN A 3 -13.48 -16.08 -14.92
N GLN A 4 -12.27 -16.42 -15.36
CA GLN A 4 -11.77 -16.27 -16.74
C GLN A 4 -11.77 -14.85 -17.35
N ASN A 5 -12.15 -13.80 -16.61
CA ASN A 5 -12.28 -12.44 -17.13
C ASN A 5 -11.23 -11.45 -16.61
N TRP A 6 -10.55 -11.76 -15.50
CA TRP A 6 -9.57 -10.85 -14.91
C TRP A 6 -8.49 -11.60 -14.13
N TYR A 7 -7.40 -10.88 -13.88
CA TYR A 7 -6.23 -11.35 -13.17
C TYR A 7 -6.06 -10.54 -11.89
N LEU A 8 -5.93 -11.22 -10.77
CA LEU A 8 -5.36 -10.65 -9.56
C LEU A 8 -3.88 -11.03 -9.57
N VAL A 9 -3.01 -10.02 -9.55
CA VAL A 9 -1.56 -10.22 -9.54
C VAL A 9 -1.07 -9.84 -8.17
N ASP A 10 -0.42 -10.78 -7.50
CA ASP A 10 0.30 -10.50 -6.26
C ASP A 10 1.70 -10.01 -6.63
N LEU A 11 2.02 -8.81 -6.20
CA LEU A 11 3.32 -8.20 -6.44
C LEU A 11 4.22 -8.50 -5.24
N PRO A 12 5.55 -8.56 -5.41
CA PRO A 12 6.43 -8.84 -4.29
C PRO A 12 6.20 -7.84 -3.14
N GLY A 13 6.38 -8.29 -1.90
CA GLY A 13 6.14 -7.40 -0.74
C GLY A 13 7.17 -6.27 -0.69
N TYR A 14 6.72 -5.03 -0.83
CA TYR A 14 7.60 -3.86 -0.79
C TYR A 14 8.26 -3.62 0.57
N GLY A 15 7.63 -4.09 1.64
CA GLY A 15 8.10 -3.97 3.03
C GLY A 15 9.09 -5.05 3.48
N TYR A 16 9.65 -5.87 2.56
CA TYR A 16 10.51 -6.98 2.97
C TYR A 16 11.80 -6.45 3.62
N ALA A 17 11.88 -6.57 4.95
CA ALA A 17 12.92 -6.02 5.81
C ALA A 17 14.37 -6.44 5.47
N LYS A 18 14.54 -7.41 4.55
CA LYS A 18 15.85 -7.90 4.10
C LYS A 18 16.43 -7.15 2.90
N TYR A 19 15.69 -6.28 2.23
CA TYR A 19 16.24 -5.54 1.09
C TYR A 19 17.04 -4.33 1.53
N SER A 20 18.23 -4.15 0.95
CA SER A 20 19.03 -2.92 1.07
C SER A 20 18.29 -1.74 0.46
N LYS A 21 18.76 -0.51 0.72
CA LYS A 21 18.17 0.70 0.13
C LYS A 21 18.23 0.66 -1.40
N GLU A 22 19.34 0.20 -1.98
CA GLU A 22 19.47 0.06 -3.44
C GLU A 22 18.51 -0.98 -4.01
N GLN A 23 18.38 -2.13 -3.34
CA GLN A 23 17.48 -3.20 -3.78
C GLN A 23 16.01 -2.75 -3.76
N ARG A 24 15.63 -1.91 -2.79
CA ARG A 24 14.26 -1.34 -2.74
C ARG A 24 14.01 -0.37 -3.89
N ILE A 25 14.98 0.48 -4.21
CA ILE A 25 14.87 1.42 -5.34
C ILE A 25 14.73 0.64 -6.65
N GLN A 26 15.63 -0.31 -6.90
CA GLN A 26 15.57 -1.11 -8.13
C GLN A 26 14.27 -1.90 -8.25
N TRP A 27 13.74 -2.36 -7.12
CA TRP A 27 12.45 -3.03 -7.07
C TRP A 27 11.29 -2.08 -7.34
N MET A 28 11.32 -0.85 -6.79
CA MET A 28 10.37 0.23 -7.09
C MET A 28 10.38 0.58 -8.58
N ASP A 29 11.56 0.74 -9.18
CA ASP A 29 11.70 1.06 -10.61
C ASP A 29 11.08 -0.05 -11.47
N THR A 30 11.36 -1.31 -11.14
CA THR A 30 10.79 -2.47 -11.87
C THR A 30 9.26 -2.52 -11.71
N MET A 31 8.76 -2.25 -10.51
CA MET A 31 7.32 -2.16 -10.23
C MET A 31 6.67 -1.03 -11.04
N GLN A 32 7.29 0.15 -11.07
CA GLN A 32 6.80 1.32 -11.80
C GLN A 32 6.76 1.05 -13.30
N GLU A 33 7.82 0.48 -13.88
CA GLU A 33 7.82 0.04 -15.28
C GLU A 33 6.70 -0.97 -15.56
N TYR A 34 6.53 -1.96 -14.68
CA TYR A 34 5.49 -2.97 -14.82
C TYR A 34 4.07 -2.38 -14.78
N LEU A 35 3.81 -1.45 -13.86
CA LEU A 35 2.49 -0.84 -13.68
C LEU A 35 2.18 0.19 -14.77
N SER A 36 3.18 0.96 -15.23
CA SER A 36 3.03 1.99 -16.27
C SER A 36 2.83 1.39 -17.67
N GLN A 37 3.49 0.27 -18.00
CA GLN A 37 3.37 -0.37 -19.31
C GLN A 37 2.08 -1.18 -19.48
N ARG A 38 1.28 -1.32 -18.42
CA ARG A 38 0.12 -2.22 -18.41
C ARG A 38 -1.19 -1.47 -18.53
N ASP A 39 -1.64 -1.25 -19.76
CA ASP A 39 -2.94 -0.63 -20.09
C ASP A 39 -4.16 -1.36 -19.48
N THR A 40 -4.01 -2.64 -19.14
CA THR A 40 -5.07 -3.45 -18.52
C THR A 40 -5.18 -3.27 -17.01
N LEU A 41 -4.28 -2.50 -16.39
CA LEU A 41 -4.31 -2.24 -14.96
C LEU A 41 -5.50 -1.34 -14.62
N ARG A 42 -6.41 -1.86 -13.78
CA ARG A 42 -7.61 -1.11 -13.36
C ARG A 42 -7.47 -0.48 -11.99
N LYS A 43 -6.83 -1.18 -11.06
CA LYS A 43 -6.66 -0.72 -9.68
C LYS A 43 -5.55 -1.48 -8.96
N VAL A 44 -4.86 -0.79 -8.07
CA VAL A 44 -3.86 -1.35 -7.15
C VAL A 44 -4.42 -1.32 -5.73
N PHE A 45 -4.17 -2.36 -4.95
CA PHE A 45 -4.51 -2.40 -3.52
C PHE A 45 -3.23 -2.39 -2.70
N VAL A 46 -3.04 -1.35 -1.89
CA VAL A 46 -1.87 -1.19 -1.03
C VAL A 46 -2.20 -1.71 0.35
N LEU A 47 -1.60 -2.83 0.74
CA LEU A 47 -1.83 -3.44 2.05
C LEU A 47 -0.91 -2.82 3.10
N ILE A 48 -1.49 -2.06 4.04
CA ILE A 48 -0.75 -1.45 5.17
C ILE A 48 -1.12 -2.18 6.45
N ASP A 49 -0.14 -2.46 7.30
CA ASP A 49 -0.36 -3.12 8.60
C ASP A 49 -0.80 -2.07 9.64
N GLY A 50 -2.05 -2.18 10.13
CA GLY A 50 -2.59 -1.25 11.13
C GLY A 50 -2.08 -1.47 12.56
N SER A 51 -1.41 -2.60 12.82
CA SER A 51 -0.89 -2.94 14.14
C SER A 51 0.44 -2.27 14.48
N ILE A 52 1.09 -1.65 13.50
CA ILE A 52 2.36 -0.94 13.66
C ILE A 52 2.20 0.53 13.29
N SER A 53 3.14 1.36 13.74
CA SER A 53 3.22 2.75 13.32
C SER A 53 3.45 2.84 11.80
N PRO A 54 2.88 3.85 11.13
CA PRO A 54 3.14 4.14 9.73
C PRO A 54 4.64 4.15 9.41
N GLN A 55 5.02 3.49 8.31
CA GLN A 55 6.42 3.44 7.92
C GLN A 55 6.68 4.42 6.78
N LYS A 56 7.89 4.99 6.76
CA LYS A 56 8.32 5.88 5.67
C LYS A 56 8.18 5.22 4.30
N ILE A 57 8.44 3.91 4.23
CA ILE A 57 8.32 3.16 2.98
C ILE A 57 6.90 3.22 2.43
N ASP A 58 5.86 3.15 3.26
CA ASP A 58 4.47 3.25 2.81
C ASP A 58 4.23 4.61 2.14
N MET A 59 4.73 5.70 2.73
CA MET A 59 4.60 7.05 2.16
C MET A 59 5.36 7.22 0.84
N ASP A 60 6.58 6.67 0.76
CA ASP A 60 7.37 6.69 -0.47
C ASP A 60 6.62 5.98 -1.62
N PHE A 61 5.95 4.84 -1.33
CA PHE A 61 5.13 4.12 -2.31
C PHE A 61 3.89 4.90 -2.75
N LEU A 62 3.14 5.44 -1.80
CA LEU A 62 1.93 6.20 -2.09
C LEU A 62 2.25 7.45 -2.92
N THR A 63 3.40 8.07 -2.69
CA THR A 63 3.89 9.22 -3.46
C THR A 63 4.13 8.83 -4.93
N ILE A 64 4.77 7.70 -5.18
CA ILE A 64 5.00 7.21 -6.56
C ILE A 64 3.68 6.94 -7.26
N PHE A 65 2.74 6.25 -6.61
CA PHE A 65 1.44 5.98 -7.23
C PHE A 65 0.65 7.25 -7.53
N ALA A 66 0.74 8.26 -6.66
CA ALA A 66 0.14 9.56 -6.90
C ALA A 66 0.80 10.31 -8.08
N GLN A 67 2.14 10.29 -8.16
CA GLN A 67 2.90 10.92 -9.25
C GLN A 67 2.61 10.28 -10.61
N GLU A 68 2.56 8.95 -10.65
CA GLU A 68 2.25 8.16 -11.86
C GLU A 68 0.75 8.11 -12.19
N LYS A 69 -0.11 8.75 -11.37
CA LYS A 69 -1.57 8.74 -11.50
C LYS A 69 -2.15 7.32 -11.57
N ILE A 70 -1.51 6.38 -10.90
CA ILE A 70 -1.98 5.00 -10.81
C ILE A 70 -3.18 4.97 -9.86
N PRO A 71 -4.33 4.40 -10.26
CA PRO A 71 -5.47 4.29 -9.36
C PRO A 71 -5.21 3.24 -8.27
N TYR A 72 -5.23 3.65 -7.00
CA TYR A 72 -5.04 2.74 -5.87
C TYR A 72 -6.04 2.96 -4.73
N ASP A 73 -6.29 1.91 -3.95
CA ASP A 73 -6.94 1.99 -2.64
C ASP A 73 -6.00 1.46 -1.56
N ILE A 74 -6.10 2.00 -0.35
CA ILE A 74 -5.34 1.54 0.80
C ILE A 74 -6.20 0.55 1.59
N ILE A 75 -5.66 -0.63 1.85
CA ILE A 75 -6.28 -1.66 2.67
C ILE A 75 -5.49 -1.78 3.97
N ILE A 76 -6.13 -1.43 5.09
CA ILE A 76 -5.55 -1.66 6.41
C ILE A 76 -5.78 -3.11 6.80
N THR A 77 -4.71 -3.80 7.18
CA THR A 77 -4.69 -5.22 7.56
C THR A 77 -4.27 -5.40 9.02
N LYS A 78 -4.50 -6.60 9.58
CA LYS A 78 -4.11 -7.02 10.94
C LYS A 78 -4.65 -6.13 12.07
N THR A 79 -5.81 -5.54 11.87
CA THR A 79 -6.49 -4.72 12.90
C THR A 79 -6.84 -5.51 14.16
N ASP A 80 -6.84 -6.85 14.08
CA ASP A 80 -7.03 -7.80 15.18
C ASP A 80 -5.83 -7.90 16.15
N LYS A 81 -4.62 -7.50 15.73
CA LYS A 81 -3.39 -7.71 16.52
C LYS A 81 -3.07 -6.60 17.53
N CYS A 82 -3.82 -5.51 17.52
CA CYS A 82 -3.61 -4.36 18.39
C CYS A 82 -4.88 -4.04 19.18
N ASN A 83 -4.73 -3.47 20.37
CA ASN A 83 -5.89 -2.97 21.12
C ASN A 83 -6.54 -1.79 20.38
N GLN A 84 -7.84 -1.54 20.61
CA GLN A 84 -8.58 -0.49 19.88
C GLN A 84 -7.92 0.90 19.99
N LYS A 85 -7.29 1.20 21.12
CA LYS A 85 -6.64 2.50 21.37
C LYS A 85 -5.39 2.67 20.51
N GLU A 86 -4.55 1.64 20.42
CA GLU A 86 -3.38 1.60 19.55
C GLU A 86 -3.76 1.63 18.08
N LEU A 87 -4.77 0.85 17.68
CA LEU A 87 -5.28 0.86 16.31
C LEU A 87 -5.74 2.26 15.92
N HIS A 88 -6.54 2.91 16.77
CA HIS A 88 -7.03 4.25 16.49
C HIS A 88 -5.86 5.26 16.39
N LYS A 89 -4.89 5.17 17.30
CA LYS A 89 -3.68 6.01 17.26
C LYS A 89 -2.89 5.82 15.96
N ASN A 90 -2.64 4.58 15.55
CA ASN A 90 -1.88 4.27 14.33
C ASN A 90 -2.63 4.71 13.08
N LEU A 91 -3.95 4.49 13.02
CA LEU A 91 -4.79 4.92 11.91
C LEU A 91 -4.86 6.44 11.78
N THR A 92 -4.98 7.16 12.90
CA THR A 92 -4.96 8.62 12.89
C THR A 92 -3.61 9.14 12.39
N ALA A 93 -2.50 8.61 12.93
CA ALA A 93 -1.17 8.98 12.47
C ALA A 93 -0.94 8.64 10.98
N LEU A 94 -1.47 7.51 10.51
CA LEU A 94 -1.39 7.11 9.10
C LEU A 94 -2.12 8.11 8.21
N LYS A 95 -3.36 8.49 8.58
CA LYS A 95 -4.16 9.45 7.81
C LYS A 95 -3.49 10.81 7.76
N GLU A 96 -2.99 11.31 8.89
CA GLU A 96 -2.27 12.58 8.98
C GLU A 96 -1.04 12.58 8.07
N GLN A 97 -0.23 11.53 8.10
CA GLN A 97 0.96 11.43 7.23
C GLN A 97 0.60 11.34 5.74
N ILE A 98 -0.46 10.60 5.40
CA ILE A 98 -0.93 10.51 4.02
C ILE A 98 -1.40 11.87 3.52
N GLU A 99 -2.17 12.59 4.33
CA GLU A 99 -2.68 13.92 3.99
C GLU A 99 -1.55 14.94 3.85
N GLU A 100 -0.55 14.90 4.74
CA GLU A 100 0.66 15.72 4.65
C GLU A 100 1.49 15.41 3.39
N THR A 101 1.63 14.13 3.04
CA THR A 101 2.47 13.69 1.92
C THR A 101 1.81 13.92 0.57
N LEU A 102 0.50 13.68 0.46
CA LEU A 102 -0.22 13.68 -0.82
C LEU A 102 -1.14 14.88 -1.02
N GLY A 103 -1.39 15.68 0.03
CA GLY A 103 -2.34 16.79 0.00
C GLY A 103 -3.81 16.34 -0.04
N GLY A 104 -4.10 15.08 0.28
CA GLY A 104 -5.45 14.54 0.30
C GLY A 104 -5.50 13.07 0.73
N LEU A 105 -6.68 12.61 1.13
CA LEU A 105 -6.90 11.24 1.60
C LEU A 105 -7.49 10.36 0.48
N PRO A 106 -6.79 9.31 0.03
CA PRO A 106 -7.34 8.32 -0.87
C PRO A 106 -8.37 7.44 -0.14
N ASN A 107 -9.06 6.56 -0.88
CA ASN A 107 -9.98 5.62 -0.25
C ASN A 107 -9.21 4.63 0.65
N ILE A 108 -9.59 4.58 1.93
CA ILE A 108 -9.02 3.67 2.92
C ILE A 108 -10.09 2.69 3.36
N ILE A 109 -9.84 1.39 3.16
CA ILE A 109 -10.72 0.30 3.56
C ILE A 109 -10.04 -0.47 4.68
N GLN A 110 -10.75 -0.70 5.78
CA GLN A 110 -10.23 -1.52 6.89
C GLN A 110 -10.68 -2.96 6.70
N THR A 111 -9.75 -3.91 6.81
CA THR A 111 -10.03 -5.34 6.71
C THR A 111 -9.27 -6.11 7.78
N SER A 112 -9.86 -7.19 8.27
CA SER A 112 -9.16 -8.19 9.06
C SER A 112 -9.39 -9.54 8.39
N SER A 113 -8.30 -10.22 8.05
CA SER A 113 -8.37 -11.60 7.62
C SER A 113 -8.20 -12.49 8.85
N ILE A 114 -9.29 -12.68 9.59
CA ILE A 114 -9.39 -13.78 10.54
C ILE A 114 -9.85 -15.00 9.74
N LYS A 115 -9.15 -16.11 9.94
CA LYS A 115 -9.53 -17.41 9.39
C LYS A 115 -10.55 -18.08 10.29
#